data_AF-A0A7J3CJY9-F1
#
_entry.id   AF-A0A7J3CJY9-F1
#
_cell.length_a   1.000
_cell.length_b   1.000
_cell.length_c   1.000
_cell.angle_alpha   90.00
_cell.angle_beta   90.00
_cell.angle_gamma   90.00
#
_symmetry.space_group_name_H-M   'P 1'
#
loop_
_entity.id
_entity.type
_entity.pdbx_description
1 polymer ?
#
loop_
_entity_poly.entity_id
_entity_poly.type
_entity_poly.pdbx_seq_one_letter_code
_entity_poly.pdbx_strand_id
1 'polypeptide(L)'
;MLTTPEAFVMFFFFGVYAILSYALNKEEKISLSTFYFVFGIIFAWLLVAGYEFITINDLLFFFKSQIDFYSNVGKKVGEDLYAGIPGATQDPNFYIDVMFPYQFNLNSAQDFLISFWNNLNNAENRYTGFYFYLFLIAAMLLILLKERKSYLMILWAVSTLGYLEFGTMSFPKYIFMHRLERFLLIGAVPVCVTIAIFIERLIEINNPIKYFFVAFCLIVLLYPSILINIFWYKTNYYVKLDVANIAKFLKNQTSPVTVYAPVQETAFLKIFTNFKKDINFIPLDYMKNCSEIKDGYVVAPLSFFGLAENTPGRSWAYGDLQQKCGFELIQTSKAYEETISNNTPILLNPAYAVFFYKVT
;
A
#
# COMPACT_ATOMS: atom_id res chain seq x y z
N MET A 1 -1.66 9.89 3.58
CA MET A 1 -1.48 11.16 2.86
C MET A 1 -1.77 10.90 1.40
N LEU A 2 -2.67 11.67 0.78
CA LEU A 2 -3.02 11.50 -0.62
C LEU A 2 -1.86 12.05 -1.46
N THR A 3 -1.28 11.22 -2.33
CA THR A 3 -0.31 11.75 -3.28
C THR A 3 -1.03 12.49 -4.42
N THR A 4 -0.27 13.23 -5.23
CA THR A 4 -0.79 14.14 -6.26
C THR A 4 -1.81 13.51 -7.23
N PRO A 5 -1.71 12.23 -7.62
CA PRO A 5 -2.75 11.58 -8.44
C PRO A 5 -4.04 11.25 -7.67
N GLU A 6 -3.94 10.75 -6.42
CA GLU A 6 -5.09 10.35 -5.61
C GLU A 6 -5.98 11.55 -5.27
N ALA A 7 -5.35 12.66 -4.89
CA ALA A 7 -6.05 13.89 -4.57
C ALA A 7 -6.78 14.45 -5.80
N PHE A 8 -6.15 14.40 -6.98
CA PHE A 8 -6.74 14.91 -8.21
C PHE A 8 -8.00 14.14 -8.63
N VAL A 9 -7.94 12.80 -8.63
CA VAL A 9 -9.10 11.95 -8.95
C VAL A 9 -10.22 12.21 -7.95
N MET A 10 -9.92 12.23 -6.66
CA MET A 10 -10.95 12.48 -5.66
C MET A 10 -11.54 13.87 -5.79
N PHE A 11 -10.74 14.94 -5.91
CA PHE A 11 -11.26 16.30 -6.07
C PHE A 11 -12.08 16.46 -7.34
N PHE A 12 -11.71 15.80 -8.44
CA PHE A 12 -12.52 15.78 -9.67
C PHE A 12 -13.90 15.16 -9.41
N PHE A 13 -13.95 13.96 -8.81
CA PHE A 13 -15.23 13.31 -8.51
C PHE A 13 -16.05 14.04 -7.46
N PHE A 14 -15.41 14.68 -6.48
CA PHE A 14 -16.09 15.59 -5.55
C PHE A 14 -16.68 16.79 -6.26
N GLY A 15 -15.94 17.41 -7.18
CA GLY A 15 -16.42 18.52 -8.00
C GLY A 15 -17.61 18.10 -8.86
N VAL A 16 -17.51 16.96 -9.55
CA VAL A 16 -18.60 16.41 -10.37
C VAL A 16 -19.82 16.07 -9.50
N TYR A 17 -19.64 15.44 -8.34
CA TYR A 17 -20.74 15.17 -7.41
C TYR A 17 -21.40 16.45 -6.93
N ALA A 18 -20.63 17.44 -6.48
CA ALA A 18 -21.16 18.72 -6.02
C ALA A 18 -21.93 19.45 -7.12
N ILE A 19 -21.41 19.46 -8.36
CA ILE A 19 -22.07 20.05 -9.53
C ILE A 19 -23.37 19.31 -9.85
N LEU A 20 -23.34 17.97 -9.91
CA LEU A 20 -24.53 17.16 -10.21
C LEU A 20 -25.59 17.31 -9.12
N SER A 21 -25.21 17.27 -7.84
CA SER A 21 -26.11 17.50 -6.72
C SER A 21 -26.72 18.90 -6.78
N TYR A 22 -25.93 19.94 -7.08
CA TYR A 22 -26.44 21.30 -7.23
C TYR A 22 -27.36 21.46 -8.45
N ALA A 23 -26.99 20.86 -9.59
CA ALA A 23 -27.74 20.98 -10.84
C ALA A 23 -29.07 20.21 -10.80
N LEU A 24 -29.09 19.05 -10.14
CA LEU A 24 -30.28 18.20 -10.02
C LEU A 24 -31.21 18.65 -8.89
N ASN A 25 -30.68 19.19 -7.79
CA ASN A 25 -31.46 19.66 -6.64
C ASN A 25 -31.37 21.18 -6.49
N LYS A 26 -31.91 21.92 -7.49
CA LYS A 26 -31.89 23.39 -7.55
C LYS A 26 -32.44 24.12 -6.30
N GLU A 27 -33.15 23.43 -5.41
CA GLU A 27 -33.76 24.00 -4.21
C GLU A 27 -33.18 23.49 -2.88
N GLU A 28 -32.30 22.48 -2.89
CA GLU A 28 -31.69 21.99 -1.64
C GLU A 28 -30.44 22.79 -1.28
N LYS A 29 -30.44 23.35 -0.07
CA LYS A 29 -29.22 23.81 0.60
C LYS A 29 -28.22 22.64 0.64
N ILE A 30 -26.93 22.93 0.47
CA ILE A 30 -25.84 21.94 0.61
C ILE A 30 -26.16 21.04 1.80
N SER A 31 -26.31 19.73 1.54
CA SER A 31 -26.72 18.81 2.58
C SER A 31 -25.74 18.88 3.75
N LEU A 32 -26.26 18.79 4.97
CA LEU A 32 -25.45 18.82 6.18
C LEU A 32 -24.36 17.73 6.14
N SER A 33 -24.65 16.59 5.52
CA SER A 33 -23.70 15.50 5.26
C SER A 33 -22.54 15.93 4.36
N THR A 34 -22.81 16.64 3.26
CA THR A 34 -21.77 17.19 2.37
C THR A 34 -20.89 18.20 3.11
N PHE A 35 -21.49 19.05 3.95
CA PHE A 35 -20.74 20.00 4.77
C PHE A 35 -19.81 19.30 5.78
N TYR A 36 -20.31 18.34 6.56
CA TYR A 36 -19.50 17.59 7.51
C TYR A 36 -18.38 16.81 6.83
N PHE A 37 -18.64 16.27 5.65
CA PHE A 37 -17.63 15.58 4.88
C PHE A 37 -16.48 16.51 4.47
N VAL A 38 -16.78 17.69 3.89
CA VAL A 38 -15.77 18.69 3.52
C VAL A 38 -15.00 19.18 4.75
N PHE A 39 -15.73 19.47 5.85
CA PHE A 39 -15.11 19.86 7.12
C PHE A 39 -14.17 18.78 7.64
N GLY A 40 -14.57 17.50 7.56
CA GLY A 40 -13.74 16.36 7.95
C GLY A 40 -12.42 16.29 7.17
N ILE A 41 -12.45 16.54 5.85
CA ILE A 41 -11.23 16.61 5.03
C ILE A 41 -10.31 17.75 5.49
N ILE A 42 -10.85 18.95 5.67
CA ILE A 42 -10.08 20.13 6.10
C ILE A 42 -9.48 19.88 7.49
N PHE A 43 -10.26 19.35 8.42
CA PHE A 43 -9.82 19.05 9.78
C PHE A 43 -8.71 18.00 9.78
N ALA A 44 -8.85 16.93 9.00
CA ALA A 44 -7.79 15.91 8.85
C ALA A 44 -6.50 16.52 8.28
N TRP A 45 -6.60 17.41 7.29
CA TRP A 45 -5.45 18.13 6.76
C TRP A 45 -4.76 19.00 7.82
N LEU A 46 -5.53 19.75 8.62
CA LEU A 46 -5.00 20.57 9.72
C LEU A 46 -4.29 19.74 10.78
N LEU A 47 -4.80 18.56 11.13
CA LEU A 47 -4.14 17.65 12.07
C LEU A 47 -2.78 17.18 11.54
N VAL A 48 -2.70 16.85 10.25
CA VAL A 48 -1.44 16.43 9.61
C VAL A 48 -0.45 17.60 9.58
N ALA A 49 -0.88 18.79 9.15
CA ALA A 49 -0.03 19.98 9.12
C ALA A 49 0.48 20.35 10.52
N GLY A 50 -0.38 20.28 11.54
CA GLY A 50 0.00 20.53 12.94
C GLY A 50 1.05 19.54 13.44
N TYR A 51 0.91 18.25 13.11
CA TYR A 51 1.91 17.24 13.45
C TYR A 51 3.26 17.50 12.76
N GLU A 52 3.25 17.86 11.46
CA GLU A 52 4.45 18.21 10.71
C GLU A 52 5.16 19.44 11.31
N PHE A 53 4.41 20.46 11.71
CA PHE A 53 4.97 21.65 12.34
C PHE A 53 5.64 21.32 13.68
N ILE A 54 5.01 20.49 14.52
CA ILE A 54 5.58 20.10 15.81
C ILE A 54 6.87 19.27 15.65
N THR A 55 6.94 18.44 14.61
CA THR A 55 8.04 17.47 14.44
C THR A 55 9.21 18.00 13.59
N ILE A 56 8.91 18.78 12.56
CA ILE A 56 9.88 19.21 11.52
C ILE A 56 9.96 20.74 11.41
N ASN A 57 9.07 21.49 12.07
CA ASN A 57 8.96 22.96 11.96
C ASN A 57 8.67 23.46 10.54
N ASP A 58 7.94 22.67 9.74
CA ASP A 58 7.41 23.05 8.42
C ASP A 58 6.01 22.45 8.24
N LEU A 59 4.99 23.30 8.09
CA LEU A 59 3.57 22.92 7.95
C LEU A 59 3.26 22.16 6.65
N LEU A 60 4.14 22.27 5.66
CA LEU A 60 3.95 21.74 4.31
C LEU A 60 5.07 20.77 3.91
N PHE A 61 5.83 20.26 4.88
CA PHE A 61 6.97 19.40 4.62
C PHE A 61 6.59 18.21 3.74
N PHE A 62 5.54 17.47 4.13
CA PHE A 62 5.16 16.30 3.36
C PHE A 62 4.61 16.69 1.97
N PHE A 63 3.89 17.80 1.86
CA PHE A 63 3.35 18.25 0.56
C PHE A 63 4.47 18.62 -0.41
N LYS A 64 5.45 19.40 0.06
CA LYS A 64 6.66 19.74 -0.69
C LYS A 64 7.46 18.49 -1.04
N SER A 65 7.69 17.61 -0.08
CA SER A 65 8.41 16.34 -0.28
C SER A 65 7.75 15.46 -1.35
N GLN A 66 6.42 15.37 -1.36
CA GLN A 66 5.70 14.63 -2.41
C GLN A 66 5.79 15.33 -3.77
N ILE A 67 5.60 16.65 -3.85
CA ILE A 67 5.77 17.40 -5.10
C ILE A 67 7.20 17.28 -5.63
N ASP A 68 8.19 17.42 -4.77
CA ASP A 68 9.60 17.30 -5.12
C ASP A 68 9.91 15.88 -5.57
N PHE A 69 9.39 14.85 -4.89
CA PHE A 69 9.50 13.47 -5.33
C PHE A 69 8.93 13.29 -6.74
N TYR A 70 7.64 13.60 -6.94
CA TYR A 70 6.96 13.37 -8.23
C TYR A 70 7.46 14.28 -9.36
N SER A 71 7.93 15.48 -9.07
CA SER A 71 8.55 16.36 -10.06
C SER A 71 9.95 15.89 -10.48
N ASN A 72 10.60 15.05 -9.66
CA ASN A 72 11.90 14.44 -9.96
C ASN A 72 11.78 13.04 -10.59
N VAL A 73 10.62 12.39 -10.49
CA VAL A 73 10.33 11.11 -11.16
C VAL A 73 10.41 11.29 -12.68
N GLY A 74 11.15 10.40 -13.35
CA GLY A 74 11.38 10.50 -14.78
C GLY A 74 12.38 11.58 -15.20
N LYS A 75 13.14 12.19 -14.27
CA LYS A 75 14.35 12.95 -14.62
C LYS A 75 15.52 12.01 -14.88
N LYS A 76 16.39 12.36 -15.83
CA LYS A 76 17.65 11.63 -16.03
C LYS A 76 18.56 11.81 -14.81
N VAL A 77 19.04 10.72 -14.25
CA VAL A 77 20.11 10.63 -13.25
C VAL A 77 21.30 9.98 -13.95
N GLY A 78 22.25 10.81 -14.41
CA GLY A 78 23.36 10.37 -15.26
C GLY A 78 22.99 10.25 -16.75
N GLU A 79 23.86 9.59 -17.53
CA GLU A 79 23.73 9.52 -18.99
C GLU A 79 22.58 8.60 -19.45
N ASP A 80 22.32 7.50 -18.72
CA ASP A 80 21.45 6.42 -19.20
C ASP A 80 20.30 5.99 -18.26
N LEU A 81 20.20 6.52 -17.03
CA LEU A 81 19.10 6.16 -16.13
C LEU A 81 18.10 7.30 -15.98
N TYR A 82 16.83 7.01 -16.21
CA TYR A 82 15.76 7.81 -15.62
C TYR A 82 15.60 7.41 -14.15
N ALA A 83 15.42 8.39 -13.25
CA ALA A 83 14.92 8.15 -11.91
C ALA A 83 13.52 7.52 -12.01
N GLY A 84 13.49 6.19 -12.14
CA GLY A 84 12.28 5.40 -11.94
C GLY A 84 11.93 5.39 -10.47
N ILE A 85 10.64 5.25 -10.16
CA ILE A 85 10.22 4.93 -8.79
C ILE A 85 10.60 3.46 -8.55
N PRO A 86 11.45 3.15 -7.56
CA PRO A 86 11.79 1.77 -7.25
C PRO A 86 10.52 0.95 -6.96
N GLY A 87 10.38 -0.22 -7.59
CA GLY A 87 9.20 -1.10 -7.40
C GLY A 87 7.96 -0.74 -8.24
N ALA A 88 8.05 0.24 -9.14
CA ALA A 88 7.02 0.54 -10.12
C ALA A 88 6.99 -0.51 -11.24
N THR A 89 5.88 -1.24 -11.37
CA THR A 89 5.66 -2.09 -12.55
C THR A 89 5.02 -1.31 -13.71
N GLN A 90 5.41 -1.67 -14.92
CA GLN A 90 4.85 -1.18 -16.18
C GLN A 90 3.98 -2.24 -16.87
N ASP A 91 3.70 -3.37 -16.21
CA ASP A 91 2.81 -4.41 -16.73
C ASP A 91 1.36 -3.91 -16.83
N PRO A 92 0.74 -3.87 -18.03
CA PRO A 92 -0.67 -3.50 -18.20
C PRO A 92 -1.66 -4.42 -17.48
N ASN A 93 -1.27 -5.64 -17.11
CA ASN A 93 -2.14 -6.55 -16.37
C ASN A 93 -2.08 -6.35 -14.86
N PHE A 94 -1.17 -5.52 -14.34
CA PHE A 94 -0.94 -5.40 -12.90
C PHE A 94 -2.21 -5.14 -12.09
N TYR A 95 -3.03 -4.16 -12.47
CA TYR A 95 -4.23 -3.86 -11.70
C TYR A 95 -5.28 -4.97 -11.83
N ILE A 96 -5.36 -5.63 -12.97
CA ILE A 96 -6.24 -6.79 -13.18
C ILE A 96 -5.81 -7.93 -12.25
N ASP A 97 -4.53 -8.24 -12.20
CA ASP A 97 -3.98 -9.31 -11.37
C ASP A 97 -4.16 -9.02 -9.87
N VAL A 98 -4.01 -7.76 -9.46
CA VAL A 98 -4.22 -7.32 -8.07
C VAL A 98 -5.71 -7.33 -7.70
N MET A 99 -6.61 -6.93 -8.61
CA MET A 99 -8.06 -6.90 -8.36
C MET A 99 -8.69 -8.30 -8.43
N PHE A 100 -8.17 -9.17 -9.29
CA PHE A 100 -8.71 -10.50 -9.55
C PHE A 100 -7.64 -11.60 -9.39
N PRO A 101 -7.01 -11.72 -8.20
CA PRO A 101 -5.88 -12.61 -7.96
C PRO A 101 -6.29 -14.08 -7.79
N TYR A 102 -7.59 -14.36 -7.68
CA TYR A 102 -8.07 -15.69 -7.30
C TYR A 102 -8.40 -16.52 -8.53
N GLN A 103 -7.80 -17.70 -8.57
CA GLN A 103 -8.10 -18.71 -9.57
C GLN A 103 -9.16 -19.67 -8.99
N PHE A 104 -10.37 -19.61 -9.55
CA PHE A 104 -11.44 -20.52 -9.20
C PHE A 104 -11.47 -21.70 -10.17
N ASN A 105 -11.47 -22.92 -9.64
CA ASN A 105 -11.64 -24.12 -10.45
C ASN A 105 -13.13 -24.38 -10.67
N LEU A 106 -13.58 -24.30 -11.92
CA LEU A 106 -15.00 -24.42 -12.30
C LEU A 106 -15.36 -25.81 -12.85
N ASN A 107 -14.47 -26.79 -12.78
CA ASN A 107 -14.69 -28.13 -13.33
C ASN A 107 -15.81 -28.89 -12.60
N SER A 108 -15.96 -28.68 -11.30
CA SER A 108 -17.04 -29.25 -10.49
C SER A 108 -17.41 -28.33 -9.32
N ALA A 109 -18.59 -28.52 -8.73
CA ALA A 109 -19.01 -27.77 -7.55
C ALA A 109 -18.05 -28.01 -6.35
N GLN A 110 -17.52 -29.23 -6.24
CA GLN A 110 -16.55 -29.58 -5.20
C GLN A 110 -15.22 -28.85 -5.42
N ASP A 111 -14.69 -28.84 -6.64
CA ASP A 111 -13.45 -28.14 -6.98
C ASP A 111 -13.58 -26.63 -6.77
N PHE A 112 -14.76 -26.07 -7.08
CA PHE A 112 -15.06 -24.68 -6.80
C PHE A 112 -15.03 -24.40 -5.29
N LEU A 113 -15.69 -25.20 -4.47
CA LEU A 113 -15.70 -25.00 -3.01
C LEU A 113 -14.29 -25.13 -2.41
N ILE A 114 -13.48 -26.09 -2.88
CA ILE A 114 -12.09 -26.27 -2.44
C ILE A 114 -11.25 -25.05 -2.84
N SER A 115 -11.30 -24.64 -4.11
CA SER A 115 -10.54 -23.47 -4.58
C SER A 115 -11.00 -22.18 -3.92
N PHE A 116 -12.30 -22.00 -3.70
CA PHE A 116 -12.87 -20.88 -2.97
C PHE A 116 -12.35 -20.83 -1.52
N TRP A 117 -12.40 -21.96 -0.81
CA TRP A 117 -11.90 -22.06 0.55
C TRP A 117 -10.40 -21.79 0.65
N ASN A 118 -9.61 -22.31 -0.30
CA ASN A 118 -8.18 -22.05 -0.35
C ASN A 118 -7.88 -20.56 -0.58
N ASN A 119 -8.59 -19.91 -1.51
CA ASN A 119 -8.45 -18.47 -1.76
C ASN A 119 -8.90 -17.62 -0.56
N LEU A 120 -9.95 -18.05 0.15
CA LEU A 120 -10.46 -17.37 1.36
C LEU A 120 -9.44 -17.38 2.52
N ASN A 121 -8.67 -18.47 2.64
CA ASN A 121 -7.67 -18.68 3.69
C ASN A 121 -6.26 -18.21 3.31
N ASN A 122 -6.02 -17.90 2.04
CA ASN A 122 -4.70 -17.50 1.57
C ASN A 122 -4.41 -16.04 1.94
N ALA A 123 -4.02 -15.81 3.20
CA ALA A 123 -3.60 -14.50 3.70
C ALA A 123 -2.31 -14.00 3.04
N GLU A 124 -1.48 -14.91 2.48
CA GLU A 124 -0.27 -14.55 1.75
C GLU A 124 -0.56 -13.91 0.40
N ASN A 125 -1.74 -14.16 -0.15
CA ASN A 125 -2.21 -13.55 -1.39
C ASN A 125 -2.62 -12.08 -1.26
N ARG A 126 -2.20 -11.35 -0.20
CA ARG A 126 -2.09 -9.88 0.02
C ARG A 126 -3.17 -8.90 -0.47
N TYR A 127 -4.15 -9.36 -1.21
CA TYR A 127 -4.96 -8.58 -2.11
C TYR A 127 -6.41 -8.62 -1.63
N THR A 128 -7.07 -7.48 -1.76
CA THR A 128 -8.48 -7.30 -1.41
C THR A 128 -9.41 -7.79 -2.52
N GLY A 129 -9.02 -8.84 -3.25
CA GLY A 129 -9.67 -9.25 -4.50
C GLY A 129 -11.16 -9.52 -4.36
N PHE A 130 -11.60 -10.09 -3.23
CA PHE A 130 -13.01 -10.41 -2.97
C PHE A 130 -13.92 -9.17 -3.03
N TYR A 131 -13.41 -7.98 -2.67
CA TYR A 131 -14.16 -6.74 -2.84
C TYR A 131 -14.41 -6.43 -4.32
N PHE A 132 -13.44 -6.66 -5.19
CA PHE A 132 -13.58 -6.40 -6.63
C PHE A 132 -14.47 -7.43 -7.33
N TYR A 133 -14.38 -8.73 -6.97
CA TYR A 133 -15.34 -9.74 -7.45
C TYR A 133 -16.77 -9.38 -7.05
N LEU A 134 -17.00 -9.03 -5.78
CA LEU A 134 -18.34 -8.66 -5.31
C LEU A 134 -18.82 -7.35 -5.91
N PHE A 135 -17.93 -6.36 -6.08
CA PHE A 135 -18.22 -5.12 -6.76
C PHE A 135 -18.67 -5.34 -8.20
N LEU A 136 -17.98 -6.20 -8.96
CA LEU A 136 -18.35 -6.49 -10.35
C LEU A 136 -19.78 -7.06 -10.44
N ILE A 137 -20.09 -8.03 -9.57
CA ILE A 137 -21.43 -8.63 -9.48
C ILE A 137 -22.47 -7.58 -9.06
N ALA A 138 -22.17 -6.81 -8.02
CA ALA A 138 -23.03 -5.75 -7.50
C ALA A 138 -23.33 -4.69 -8.56
N ALA A 139 -22.30 -4.20 -9.25
CA ALA A 139 -22.42 -3.19 -10.30
C ALA A 139 -23.30 -3.68 -11.46
N MET A 140 -23.05 -4.91 -11.95
CA MET A 140 -23.87 -5.50 -13.02
C MET A 140 -25.33 -5.63 -12.61
N LEU A 141 -25.61 -6.18 -11.43
CA LEU A 141 -26.98 -6.37 -10.96
C LEU A 141 -27.70 -5.05 -10.69
N LEU A 142 -27.04 -4.07 -10.07
CA LEU A 142 -27.62 -2.75 -9.82
C LEU A 142 -27.94 -1.99 -11.11
N ILE A 143 -27.10 -2.12 -12.16
CA ILE A 143 -27.39 -1.58 -13.49
C ILE A 143 -28.60 -2.26 -14.12
N LEU A 144 -28.67 -3.60 -14.06
CA LEU A 144 -29.81 -4.37 -14.59
C LEU A 144 -31.12 -4.03 -13.87
N LEU A 145 -31.05 -3.81 -12.56
CA LEU A 145 -32.18 -3.38 -11.71
C LEU A 145 -32.51 -1.89 -11.85
N LYS A 146 -31.71 -1.13 -12.62
CA LYS A 146 -31.85 0.32 -12.85
C LYS A 146 -31.77 1.16 -11.57
N GLU A 147 -30.94 0.75 -10.61
CA GLU A 147 -30.76 1.43 -9.34
C GLU A 147 -29.93 2.72 -9.49
N ARG A 148 -30.61 3.84 -9.74
CA ARG A 148 -29.99 5.15 -10.03
C ARG A 148 -29.00 5.62 -8.96
N LYS A 149 -29.23 5.29 -7.69
CA LYS A 149 -28.34 5.64 -6.57
C LYS A 149 -26.91 5.10 -6.77
N SER A 150 -26.76 4.00 -7.50
CA SER A 150 -25.48 3.33 -7.71
C SER A 150 -24.64 3.92 -8.85
N TYR A 151 -25.26 4.61 -9.82
CA TYR A 151 -24.61 4.94 -11.09
C TYR A 151 -23.40 5.85 -10.92
N LEU A 152 -23.49 6.84 -10.03
CA LEU A 152 -22.37 7.74 -9.76
C LEU A 152 -21.19 6.98 -9.14
N MET A 153 -21.46 6.07 -8.20
CA MET A 153 -20.41 5.29 -7.54
C MET A 153 -19.75 4.32 -8.52
N ILE A 154 -20.53 3.66 -9.37
CA ILE A 154 -20.01 2.80 -10.43
C ILE A 154 -19.16 3.62 -11.42
N LEU A 155 -19.64 4.77 -11.86
CA LEU A 155 -18.89 5.65 -12.76
C LEU A 155 -17.58 6.12 -12.13
N TRP A 156 -17.61 6.49 -10.85
CA TRP A 156 -16.42 6.88 -10.10
C TRP A 156 -15.41 5.72 -10.00
N ALA A 157 -15.86 4.51 -9.64
CA ALA A 157 -14.99 3.34 -9.61
C ALA A 157 -14.35 3.06 -10.98
N VAL A 158 -15.17 2.97 -12.04
CA VAL A 158 -14.70 2.69 -13.41
C VAL A 158 -13.70 3.75 -13.90
N SER A 159 -14.00 5.02 -13.66
CA SER A 159 -13.11 6.11 -14.07
C SER A 159 -11.81 6.13 -13.28
N THR A 160 -11.87 5.79 -11.98
CA THR A 160 -10.67 5.64 -11.16
C THR A 160 -9.80 4.52 -11.71
N LEU A 161 -10.38 3.35 -11.99
CA LEU A 161 -9.63 2.22 -12.57
C LEU A 161 -9.06 2.57 -13.94
N GLY A 162 -9.82 3.26 -14.80
CA GLY A 162 -9.33 3.75 -16.09
C GLY A 162 -8.19 4.75 -15.95
N TYR A 163 -8.24 5.64 -14.94
CA TYR A 163 -7.14 6.55 -14.65
C TYR A 163 -5.93 5.85 -14.03
N LEU A 164 -6.10 4.81 -13.23
CA LEU A 164 -4.97 4.03 -12.75
C LEU A 164 -4.25 3.30 -13.89
N GLU A 165 -5.00 2.82 -14.88
CA GLU A 165 -4.45 2.08 -16.01
C GLU A 165 -3.84 3.00 -17.09
N PHE A 166 -4.50 4.13 -17.38
CA PHE A 166 -4.17 5.02 -18.50
C PHE A 166 -3.86 6.46 -18.09
N GLY A 167 -3.74 6.74 -16.79
CA GLY A 167 -3.50 8.09 -16.28
C GLY A 167 -2.05 8.52 -16.41
N THR A 168 -1.87 9.85 -16.44
CA THR A 168 -0.54 10.46 -16.37
C THR A 168 -0.21 10.90 -14.95
N MET A 169 1.06 10.76 -14.59
CA MET A 169 1.63 11.31 -13.34
C MET A 169 2.09 12.75 -13.45
N SER A 170 2.21 13.27 -14.66
CA SER A 170 2.68 14.62 -14.92
C SER A 170 1.72 15.33 -15.86
N PHE A 171 1.34 16.57 -15.52
CA PHE A 171 0.54 17.43 -16.38
C PHE A 171 1.28 17.90 -17.64
N PRO A 172 2.55 18.38 -17.57
CA PRO A 172 3.24 18.88 -18.76
C PRO A 172 3.75 17.79 -19.70
N LYS A 173 3.86 16.53 -19.23
CA LYS A 173 4.32 15.40 -20.05
C LYS A 173 3.50 14.17 -19.72
N TYR A 174 3.00 13.49 -20.73
CA TYR A 174 2.33 12.21 -20.51
C TYR A 174 3.36 11.17 -20.09
N ILE A 175 3.35 10.82 -18.81
CA ILE A 175 4.17 9.77 -18.21
C ILE A 175 3.20 8.81 -17.56
N PHE A 176 3.19 7.56 -18.04
CA PHE A 176 2.34 6.52 -17.48
C PHE A 176 2.47 6.48 -15.96
N MET A 177 1.33 6.41 -15.29
CA MET A 177 1.30 6.17 -13.87
C MET A 177 2.04 4.87 -13.55
N HIS A 178 3.00 4.93 -12.64
CA HIS A 178 3.56 3.68 -12.12
C HIS A 178 2.47 2.91 -11.39
N ARG A 179 2.41 1.61 -11.63
CA ARG A 179 1.34 0.81 -11.06
C ARG A 179 1.75 0.32 -9.68
N LEU A 180 0.95 0.66 -8.67
CA LEU A 180 1.11 0.23 -7.29
C LEU A 180 -0.24 -0.13 -6.68
N GLU A 181 -0.23 -1.17 -5.85
CA GLU A 181 -1.42 -1.67 -5.14
C GLU A 181 -2.10 -0.57 -4.32
N ARG A 182 -1.29 0.27 -3.65
CA ARG A 182 -1.81 1.36 -2.78
C ARG A 182 -2.71 2.35 -3.52
N PHE A 183 -2.57 2.50 -4.84
CA PHE A 183 -3.41 3.42 -5.60
C PHE A 183 -4.84 2.91 -5.79
N LEU A 184 -5.09 1.61 -5.61
CA LEU A 184 -6.47 1.08 -5.57
C LEU A 184 -7.28 1.64 -4.39
N LEU A 185 -6.62 2.21 -3.37
CA LEU A 185 -7.29 2.89 -2.26
C LEU A 185 -8.21 4.03 -2.74
N ILE A 186 -7.88 4.70 -3.85
CA ILE A 186 -8.73 5.74 -4.44
C ILE A 186 -10.10 5.16 -4.84
N GLY A 187 -10.10 3.95 -5.38
CA GLY A 187 -11.31 3.24 -5.82
C GLY A 187 -12.06 2.56 -4.68
N ALA A 188 -11.46 2.43 -3.49
CA ALA A 188 -12.06 1.68 -2.38
C ALA A 188 -13.40 2.26 -1.94
N VAL A 189 -13.52 3.60 -1.88
CA VAL A 189 -14.78 4.27 -1.46
C VAL A 189 -15.93 3.94 -2.42
N PRO A 190 -15.87 4.23 -3.73
CA PRO A 190 -16.97 3.91 -4.64
C PRO A 190 -17.25 2.41 -4.75
N VAL A 191 -16.22 1.56 -4.63
CA VAL A 191 -16.37 0.09 -4.58
C VAL A 191 -17.21 -0.33 -3.37
N CYS A 192 -16.84 0.10 -2.16
CA CYS A 192 -17.55 -0.25 -0.93
C CYS A 192 -18.98 0.29 -0.90
N VAL A 193 -19.22 1.51 -1.37
CA VAL A 193 -20.57 2.10 -1.42
C VAL A 193 -21.45 1.34 -2.41
N THR A 194 -20.93 0.95 -3.57
CA THR A 194 -21.67 0.15 -4.55
C THR A 194 -22.09 -1.20 -3.96
N ILE A 195 -21.19 -1.87 -3.24
CA ILE A 195 -21.49 -3.12 -2.53
C ILE A 195 -22.55 -2.89 -1.44
N ALA A 196 -22.47 -1.79 -0.69
CA ALA A 196 -23.44 -1.46 0.35
C ALA A 196 -24.86 -1.27 -0.21
N ILE A 197 -24.99 -0.53 -1.32
CA ILE A 197 -26.27 -0.35 -2.04
C ILE A 197 -26.80 -1.69 -2.53
N PHE A 198 -25.92 -2.57 -3.01
CA PHE A 198 -26.32 -3.92 -3.43
C PHE A 198 -26.87 -4.75 -2.27
N ILE A 199 -26.20 -4.73 -1.11
CA ILE A 199 -26.67 -5.43 0.10
C ILE A 199 -28.00 -4.85 0.59
N GLU A 200 -28.16 -3.52 0.61
CA GLU A 200 -29.43 -2.86 0.91
C GLU A 200 -30.55 -3.39 0.01
N ARG A 201 -30.28 -3.47 -1.31
CA ARG A 201 -31.26 -3.97 -2.27
C ARG A 201 -31.61 -5.44 -2.08
N LEU A 202 -30.65 -6.27 -1.68
CA LEU A 202 -30.93 -7.68 -1.33
C LEU A 202 -31.87 -7.78 -0.12
N ILE A 203 -31.72 -6.91 0.88
CA ILE A 203 -32.56 -6.89 2.09
C ILE A 203 -34.01 -6.53 1.76
N GLU A 204 -34.26 -5.70 0.74
CA GLU A 204 -35.60 -5.31 0.32
C GLU A 204 -36.37 -6.44 -0.38
N ILE A 205 -35.70 -7.49 -0.88
CA ILE A 205 -36.36 -8.62 -1.55
C ILE A 205 -37.25 -9.36 -0.55
N ASN A 206 -38.48 -9.71 -0.93
CA ASN A 206 -39.39 -10.45 -0.05
C ASN A 206 -39.13 -11.98 -0.11
N ASN A 207 -37.90 -12.41 0.21
CA ASN A 207 -37.51 -13.82 0.21
C ASN A 207 -36.58 -14.13 1.41
N PRO A 208 -36.87 -15.16 2.23
CA PRO A 208 -36.03 -15.50 3.39
C PRO A 208 -34.57 -15.84 3.03
N ILE A 209 -34.31 -16.32 1.82
CA ILE A 209 -32.96 -16.66 1.33
C ILE A 209 -32.05 -15.41 1.29
N LYS A 210 -32.62 -14.20 1.27
CA LYS A 210 -31.83 -12.95 1.27
C LYS A 210 -30.89 -12.85 2.47
N TYR A 211 -31.30 -13.30 3.66
CA TYR A 211 -30.48 -13.19 4.86
C TYR A 211 -29.25 -14.09 4.77
N PHE A 212 -29.39 -15.26 4.13
CA PHE A 212 -28.26 -16.13 3.82
C PHE A 212 -27.28 -15.45 2.87
N PHE A 213 -27.76 -14.83 1.78
CA PHE A 213 -26.89 -14.11 0.84
C PHE A 213 -26.19 -12.90 1.47
N VAL A 214 -26.90 -12.12 2.30
CA VAL A 214 -26.32 -10.99 3.03
C VAL A 214 -25.25 -11.48 3.99
N ALA A 215 -25.54 -12.51 4.79
CA ALA A 215 -24.55 -13.11 5.69
C ALA A 215 -23.33 -13.65 4.94
N PHE A 216 -23.56 -14.34 3.81
CA PHE A 216 -22.49 -14.82 2.93
C PHE A 216 -21.61 -13.68 2.43
N CYS A 217 -22.21 -12.61 1.87
CA CYS A 217 -21.45 -11.44 1.42
C CYS A 217 -20.61 -10.83 2.54
N LEU A 218 -21.19 -10.66 3.73
CA LEU A 218 -20.49 -10.11 4.89
C LEU A 218 -19.33 -11.00 5.33
N ILE A 219 -19.52 -12.33 5.38
CA ILE A 219 -18.45 -13.27 5.74
C ILE A 219 -17.32 -13.21 4.70
N VAL A 220 -17.65 -13.21 3.41
CA VAL A 220 -16.67 -13.15 2.32
C VAL A 220 -15.85 -11.85 2.33
N LEU A 221 -16.42 -10.74 2.80
CA LEU A 221 -15.68 -9.49 2.96
C LEU A 221 -14.89 -9.43 4.26
N LEU A 222 -15.50 -9.80 5.38
CA LEU A 222 -14.92 -9.63 6.71
C LEU A 222 -13.83 -10.67 6.99
N TYR A 223 -14.04 -11.93 6.63
CA TYR A 223 -13.11 -13.00 7.00
C TYR A 223 -11.71 -12.81 6.38
N PRO A 224 -11.57 -12.62 5.05
CA PRO A 224 -10.27 -12.32 4.46
C PRO A 224 -9.70 -11.00 4.97
N SER A 225 -10.54 -9.98 5.19
CA SER A 225 -10.08 -8.70 5.74
C SER A 225 -9.46 -8.83 7.13
N ILE A 226 -10.02 -9.67 8.00
CA ILE A 226 -9.46 -9.95 9.32
C ILE A 226 -8.11 -10.65 9.18
N LEU A 227 -8.02 -11.68 8.34
CA LEU A 227 -6.76 -12.41 8.11
C LEU A 227 -5.66 -11.50 7.54
N ILE A 228 -5.99 -10.71 6.52
CA ILE A 228 -5.08 -9.74 5.90
C ILE A 228 -4.64 -8.69 6.93
N ASN A 229 -5.56 -8.16 7.75
CA ASN A 229 -5.20 -7.20 8.79
C ASN A 229 -4.32 -7.82 9.87
N ILE A 230 -4.59 -9.05 10.31
CA ILE A 230 -3.74 -9.75 11.28
C ILE A 230 -2.35 -9.97 10.70
N PHE A 231 -2.26 -10.38 9.43
CA PHE A 231 -1.00 -10.53 8.72
C PHE A 231 -0.22 -9.22 8.67
N TRP A 232 -0.81 -8.15 8.14
CA TRP A 232 -0.16 -6.85 8.06
C TRP A 232 0.16 -6.24 9.42
N TYR A 233 -0.68 -6.47 10.43
CA TYR A 233 -0.40 -6.05 11.80
C TYR A 233 0.86 -6.72 12.31
N LYS A 234 0.96 -8.05 12.22
CA LYS A 234 2.15 -8.80 12.65
C LYS A 234 3.39 -8.34 11.87
N THR A 235 3.29 -8.27 10.55
CA THR A 235 4.39 -7.82 9.68
C THR A 235 4.87 -6.43 10.07
N ASN A 236 3.97 -5.45 10.15
CA ASN A 236 4.34 -4.09 10.50
C ASN A 236 4.84 -3.97 11.93
N TYR A 237 4.29 -4.74 12.86
CA TYR A 237 4.72 -4.73 14.26
C TYR A 237 6.17 -5.18 14.39
N TYR A 238 6.53 -6.34 13.83
CA TYR A 238 7.89 -6.88 13.94
C TYR A 238 8.92 -6.01 13.21
N VAL A 239 8.64 -5.60 11.96
CA VAL A 239 9.56 -4.71 11.21
C VAL A 239 9.76 -3.39 11.95
N LYS A 240 8.69 -2.74 12.41
CA LYS A 240 8.81 -1.47 13.14
C LYS A 240 9.52 -1.63 14.47
N LEU A 241 9.32 -2.75 15.16
CA LEU A 241 10.00 -3.03 16.42
C LEU A 241 11.51 -3.16 16.21
N ASP A 242 11.94 -3.94 15.23
CA ASP A 242 13.36 -4.11 14.91
C ASP A 242 13.99 -2.79 14.45
N VAL A 243 13.31 -2.07 13.55
CA VAL A 243 13.76 -0.76 13.08
C VAL A 243 13.83 0.27 14.22
N ALA A 244 12.89 0.26 15.16
CA ALA A 244 12.92 1.13 16.34
C ALA A 244 14.09 0.80 17.28
N ASN A 245 14.42 -0.48 17.45
CA ASN A 245 15.57 -0.92 18.25
C ASN A 245 16.88 -0.48 17.60
N ILE A 246 17.02 -0.66 16.29
CA ILE A 246 18.17 -0.18 15.51
C ILE A 246 18.28 1.35 15.62
N ALA A 247 17.17 2.07 15.45
CA ALA A 247 17.15 3.52 15.59
C ALA A 247 17.57 3.98 17.00
N LYS A 248 17.15 3.27 18.05
CA LYS A 248 17.58 3.55 19.43
C LYS A 248 19.09 3.38 19.60
N PHE A 249 19.67 2.33 19.00
CA PHE A 249 21.12 2.13 18.98
C PHE A 249 21.83 3.27 18.23
N LEU A 250 21.38 3.60 17.02
CA LEU A 250 21.97 4.64 16.17
C LEU A 250 21.88 6.03 16.84
N LYS A 251 20.77 6.32 17.52
CA LYS A 251 20.56 7.59 18.23
C LYS A 251 21.60 7.83 19.32
N ASN A 252 22.05 6.76 19.97
CA ASN A 252 23.05 6.79 21.05
C ASN A 252 24.49 6.90 20.54
N GLN A 253 24.73 6.85 19.23
CA GLN A 253 26.06 7.08 18.68
C GLN A 253 26.47 8.54 18.85
N THR A 254 27.71 8.75 19.28
CA THR A 254 28.30 10.07 19.56
C THR A 254 29.07 10.63 18.36
N SER A 255 29.44 9.78 17.41
CA SER A 255 30.15 10.14 16.18
C SER A 255 29.21 10.08 14.98
N PRO A 256 29.48 10.83 13.89
CA PRO A 256 28.75 10.70 12.66
C PRO A 256 28.84 9.28 12.11
N VAL A 257 27.71 8.72 11.69
CA VAL A 257 27.62 7.34 11.21
C VAL A 257 26.90 7.27 9.87
N THR A 258 27.39 6.39 8.99
CA THR A 258 26.73 6.07 7.73
C THR A 258 25.92 4.79 7.90
N VAL A 259 24.65 4.83 7.47
CA VAL A 259 23.72 3.70 7.56
C VAL A 259 23.22 3.37 6.17
N TYR A 260 23.55 2.17 5.70
CA TYR A 260 23.08 1.59 4.45
C TYR A 260 21.82 0.78 4.75
N ALA A 261 20.69 1.18 4.20
CA ALA A 261 19.42 0.48 4.43
C ALA A 261 18.56 0.55 3.17
N PRO A 262 17.65 -0.40 2.92
CA PRO A 262 16.71 -0.27 1.83
C PRO A 262 15.84 0.98 2.01
N VAL A 263 15.35 1.52 0.89
CA VAL A 263 14.63 2.81 0.84
C VAL A 263 13.48 2.84 1.84
N GLN A 264 12.75 1.74 2.02
CA GLN A 264 11.59 1.67 2.91
C GLN A 264 12.01 1.83 4.38
N GLU A 265 13.05 1.12 4.81
CA GLU A 265 13.59 1.13 6.16
C GLU A 265 14.28 2.47 6.46
N THR A 266 14.94 3.10 5.48
CA THR A 266 15.55 4.43 5.68
C THR A 266 14.52 5.47 6.12
N ALA A 267 13.29 5.42 5.60
CA ALA A 267 12.24 6.36 5.97
C ALA A 267 11.84 6.18 7.45
N PHE A 268 11.65 4.93 7.89
CA PHE A 268 11.33 4.63 9.28
C PHE A 268 12.48 4.94 10.24
N LEU A 269 13.73 4.61 9.87
CA LEU A 269 14.91 4.92 10.66
C LEU A 269 15.07 6.42 10.87
N LYS A 270 14.85 7.24 9.82
CA LYS A 270 14.88 8.71 9.94
C LYS A 270 13.84 9.21 10.94
N ILE A 271 12.62 8.69 10.89
CA ILE A 271 11.55 9.04 11.83
C ILE A 271 11.95 8.67 13.26
N PHE A 272 12.36 7.42 13.50
CA PHE A 272 12.68 6.95 14.87
C PHE A 272 13.97 7.54 15.45
N THR A 273 14.90 7.99 14.60
CA THR A 273 16.09 8.75 15.03
C THR A 273 15.81 10.24 15.21
N ASN A 274 14.58 10.70 15.03
CA ASN A 274 14.19 12.12 15.06
C ASN A 274 15.00 12.97 14.06
N PHE A 275 15.29 12.43 12.87
CA PHE A 275 16.01 13.12 11.81
C PHE A 275 17.37 13.69 12.25
N LYS A 276 18.10 12.96 13.12
CA LYS A 276 19.44 13.33 13.59
C LYS A 276 20.39 13.54 12.40
N LYS A 277 21.04 14.71 12.34
CA LYS A 277 21.85 15.13 11.17
C LYS A 277 23.21 14.42 11.05
N ASP A 278 23.70 13.87 12.15
CA ASP A 278 24.94 13.09 12.24
C ASP A 278 24.77 11.65 11.72
N ILE A 279 23.55 11.25 11.32
CA ILE A 279 23.29 9.95 10.71
C ILE A 279 23.03 10.14 9.23
N ASN A 280 23.97 9.66 8.40
CA ASN A 280 23.84 9.70 6.96
C ASN A 280 23.22 8.40 6.44
N PHE A 281 22.00 8.47 5.89
CA PHE A 281 21.30 7.31 5.34
C PHE A 281 21.55 7.18 3.84
N ILE A 282 22.12 6.06 3.41
CA ILE A 282 22.38 5.75 2.01
C ILE A 282 21.50 4.56 1.60
N PRO A 283 20.71 4.66 0.52
CA PRO A 283 19.86 3.55 0.07
C PRO A 283 20.69 2.38 -0.44
N LEU A 284 20.48 1.20 0.15
CA LEU A 284 21.16 -0.04 -0.26
C LEU A 284 20.70 -0.52 -1.65
N ASP A 285 19.48 -0.17 -2.07
CA ASP A 285 18.87 -0.58 -3.35
C ASP A 285 19.65 -0.13 -4.60
N TYR A 286 20.51 0.88 -4.46
CA TYR A 286 21.28 1.45 -5.58
C TYR A 286 22.68 0.88 -5.71
N MET A 287 23.10 0.02 -4.78
CA MET A 287 24.44 -0.53 -4.74
C MET A 287 24.56 -1.78 -5.60
N LYS A 288 25.67 -1.90 -6.34
CA LYS A 288 25.89 -3.07 -7.22
C LYS A 288 26.65 -4.19 -6.53
N ASN A 289 27.50 -3.88 -5.54
CA ASN A 289 28.33 -4.86 -4.86
C ASN A 289 28.77 -4.38 -3.47
N CYS A 290 29.31 -5.31 -2.65
CA CYS A 290 29.75 -5.04 -1.29
C CYS A 290 30.85 -3.95 -1.21
N SER A 291 31.62 -3.75 -2.28
CA SER A 291 32.76 -2.80 -2.26
C SER A 291 32.33 -1.33 -2.24
N GLU A 292 31.08 -1.03 -2.59
CA GLU A 292 30.48 0.30 -2.48
C GLU A 292 30.10 0.65 -1.02
N ILE A 293 30.00 -0.36 -0.15
CA ILE A 293 29.67 -0.21 1.26
C ILE A 293 30.97 -0.02 2.04
N LYS A 294 31.15 1.17 2.61
CA LYS A 294 32.32 1.56 3.42
C LYS A 294 31.91 1.88 4.84
N ASP A 295 32.80 1.73 5.81
CA ASP A 295 32.72 2.12 7.23
C ASP A 295 31.35 2.66 7.67
N GLY A 296 30.58 1.81 8.34
CA GLY A 296 29.23 2.16 8.76
C GLY A 296 28.42 0.94 9.20
N TYR A 297 27.10 1.08 9.07
CA TYR A 297 26.16 0.04 9.43
C TYR A 297 25.28 -0.36 8.26
N VAL A 298 24.97 -1.64 8.15
CA VAL A 298 24.02 -2.16 7.15
C VAL A 298 22.78 -2.67 7.86
N VAL A 299 21.62 -2.22 7.41
CA VAL A 299 20.31 -2.72 7.80
C VAL A 299 19.78 -3.51 6.62
N ALA A 300 19.52 -4.80 6.78
CA ALA A 300 19.07 -5.65 5.68
C ALA A 300 17.89 -6.56 6.10
N PRO A 301 16.85 -6.69 5.27
CA PRO A 301 15.79 -7.67 5.51
C PRO A 301 16.28 -9.10 5.20
N LEU A 302 15.71 -10.12 5.86
CA LEU A 302 16.10 -11.53 5.70
C LEU A 302 15.91 -12.02 4.27
N SER A 303 14.80 -11.63 3.64
CA SER A 303 14.60 -11.77 2.21
C SER A 303 14.04 -10.47 1.63
N PHE A 304 14.70 -10.01 0.57
CA PHE A 304 14.20 -8.92 -0.25
C PHE A 304 12.96 -9.44 -0.98
N PHE A 305 11.78 -8.86 -0.71
CA PHE A 305 10.57 -9.24 -1.44
C PHE A 305 10.75 -9.01 -2.94
N GLY A 306 10.77 -10.10 -3.71
CA GLY A 306 10.24 -10.21 -5.07
C GLY A 306 10.84 -9.35 -6.20
N LEU A 307 11.70 -8.38 -5.91
CA LEU A 307 12.39 -7.59 -6.95
C LEU A 307 13.75 -8.18 -7.32
N ALA A 308 14.31 -9.09 -6.50
CA ALA A 308 15.66 -9.61 -6.66
C ALA A 308 15.77 -10.95 -7.41
N GLU A 309 14.70 -11.75 -7.53
CA GLU A 309 14.81 -13.02 -8.26
C GLU A 309 14.92 -12.84 -9.78
N ASN A 310 14.35 -11.76 -10.33
CA ASN A 310 14.38 -11.48 -11.77
C ASN A 310 15.23 -10.26 -12.18
N THR A 311 15.90 -9.58 -11.23
CA THR A 311 16.95 -8.60 -11.57
C THR A 311 18.33 -9.19 -11.25
N PRO A 312 19.13 -9.57 -12.25
CA PRO A 312 20.49 -10.05 -12.03
C PRO A 312 21.30 -9.00 -11.22
N GLY A 313 21.77 -9.38 -10.04
CA GLY A 313 22.72 -8.58 -9.24
C GLY A 313 22.16 -7.78 -8.06
N ARG A 314 20.94 -8.06 -7.54
CA ARG A 314 20.34 -7.32 -6.40
C ARG A 314 19.88 -8.18 -5.20
N SER A 315 20.47 -9.36 -4.95
CA SER A 315 20.15 -10.14 -3.75
C SER A 315 21.01 -9.72 -2.56
N TRP A 316 20.49 -8.84 -1.70
CA TRP A 316 21.11 -8.46 -0.43
C TRP A 316 20.56 -9.29 0.74
N ALA A 317 20.37 -10.60 0.53
CA ALA A 317 19.83 -11.48 1.58
C ALA A 317 20.83 -11.65 2.74
N TYR A 318 20.32 -11.92 3.94
CA TYR A 318 21.11 -12.12 5.17
C TYR A 318 22.33 -13.04 4.99
N GLY A 319 22.17 -14.15 4.24
CA GLY A 319 23.25 -15.09 3.95
C GLY A 319 24.32 -14.53 3.01
N ASP A 320 23.92 -13.69 2.05
CA ASP A 320 24.83 -13.08 1.08
C ASP A 320 25.70 -12.00 1.73
N LEU A 321 25.14 -11.18 2.62
CA LEU A 321 25.89 -10.12 3.30
C LEU A 321 26.96 -10.68 4.24
N GLN A 322 26.64 -11.72 5.00
CA GLN A 322 27.60 -12.35 5.91
C GLN A 322 28.65 -13.17 5.15
N GLN A 323 28.25 -13.97 4.16
CA GLN A 323 29.17 -14.87 3.45
C GLN A 323 29.98 -14.18 2.35
N LYS A 324 29.39 -13.23 1.61
CA LYS A 324 30.03 -12.56 0.47
C LYS A 324 30.68 -11.22 0.85
N CYS A 325 30.09 -10.48 1.79
CA CYS A 325 30.63 -9.17 2.19
C CYS A 325 31.45 -9.21 3.49
N GLY A 326 31.39 -10.30 4.27
CA GLY A 326 32.16 -10.45 5.51
C GLY A 326 31.70 -9.52 6.65
N PHE A 327 30.46 -9.03 6.60
CA PHE A 327 29.95 -8.08 7.59
C PHE A 327 29.68 -8.75 8.95
N GLU A 328 29.99 -8.03 10.04
CA GLU A 328 29.80 -8.51 11.41
C GLU A 328 28.35 -8.27 11.84
N LEU A 329 27.64 -9.33 12.24
CA LEU A 329 26.26 -9.22 12.71
C LEU A 329 26.22 -8.66 14.13
N ILE A 330 25.52 -7.52 14.31
CA ILE A 330 25.34 -6.85 15.61
C ILE A 330 24.04 -7.32 16.27
N GLN A 331 22.95 -7.38 15.50
CA GLN A 331 21.63 -7.69 16.04
C GLN A 331 20.81 -8.51 15.04
N THR A 332 20.21 -9.59 15.55
CA THR A 332 19.20 -10.41 14.87
C THR A 332 17.79 -9.85 15.07
N SER A 333 16.90 -10.14 14.13
CA SER A 333 15.49 -9.79 14.27
C SER A 333 14.83 -10.54 15.42
N LYS A 334 13.97 -9.85 16.18
CA LYS A 334 13.19 -10.51 17.24
C LYS A 334 12.24 -11.58 16.69
N ALA A 335 11.68 -11.35 15.49
CA ALA A 335 10.81 -12.33 14.84
C ALA A 335 11.57 -13.63 14.48
N TYR A 336 12.84 -13.50 14.08
CA TYR A 336 13.71 -14.63 13.82
C TYR A 336 14.01 -15.42 15.11
N GLU A 337 14.32 -14.73 16.20
CA GLU A 337 14.56 -15.34 17.52
C GLU A 337 13.35 -16.11 18.04
N GLU A 338 12.15 -15.51 18.00
CA GLU A 338 10.90 -16.13 18.44
C GLU A 338 10.51 -17.36 17.58
N THR A 339 10.87 -17.36 16.30
CA THR A 339 10.60 -18.49 15.40
C THR A 339 11.49 -19.68 15.73
N ILE A 340 12.79 -19.45 15.96
CA ILE A 340 13.74 -20.50 16.36
C ILE A 340 13.37 -21.06 17.73
N SER A 341 13.05 -20.21 18.70
CA SER A 341 12.80 -20.65 20.08
C SER A 341 11.55 -21.53 20.23
N ASN A 342 10.52 -21.27 19.42
CA ASN A 342 9.23 -21.94 19.55
C ASN A 342 9.06 -23.17 18.66
N ASN A 343 10.06 -23.51 17.84
CA ASN A 343 10.00 -24.59 16.85
C ASN A 343 8.70 -24.57 16.02
N THR A 344 8.14 -23.36 15.83
CA THR A 344 6.88 -23.18 15.13
C THR A 344 7.20 -23.14 13.65
N PRO A 345 6.58 -24.00 12.82
CA PRO A 345 6.78 -23.96 11.39
C PRO A 345 6.34 -22.57 10.91
N ILE A 346 7.33 -21.82 10.43
CA ILE A 346 7.33 -20.57 9.65
C ILE A 346 5.93 -20.12 9.20
N LEU A 347 5.08 -19.71 10.15
CA LEU A 347 3.83 -18.97 9.91
C LEU A 347 4.10 -17.46 10.00
N LEU A 348 5.31 -17.09 10.39
CA LEU A 348 5.91 -15.79 10.18
C LEU A 348 6.84 -15.95 8.99
N ASN A 349 6.39 -15.48 7.82
CA ASN A 349 7.20 -15.47 6.61
C ASN A 349 8.58 -14.86 6.95
N PRO A 350 9.71 -15.55 6.68
CA PRO A 350 11.04 -15.11 7.09
C PRO A 350 11.39 -13.70 6.57
N ALA A 351 10.72 -13.27 5.51
CA ALA A 351 10.96 -12.06 4.74
C ALA A 351 10.88 -10.70 5.47
N TYR A 352 10.70 -10.69 6.79
CA TYR A 352 10.52 -9.47 7.58
C TYR A 352 11.50 -9.31 8.72
N ALA A 353 12.45 -10.25 8.88
CA ALA A 353 13.48 -10.11 9.87
C ALA A 353 14.50 -9.05 9.41
N VAL A 354 14.70 -8.00 10.21
CA VAL A 354 15.71 -6.98 9.95
C VAL A 354 16.99 -7.33 10.70
N PHE A 355 18.10 -7.34 9.98
CA PHE A 355 19.44 -7.59 10.53
C PHE A 355 20.26 -6.33 10.49
N PHE A 356 21.09 -6.18 11.51
CA PHE A 356 21.95 -5.02 11.68
C PHE A 356 23.40 -5.47 11.72
N TYR A 357 24.21 -4.94 10.81
CA TYR A 357 25.61 -5.31 10.66
C TYR A 357 26.53 -4.12 10.84
N LYS A 358 27.76 -4.40 11.29
CA LYS A 358 28.89 -3.49 11.24
C LYS A 358 29.75 -3.77 10.02
N VAL A 359 30.19 -2.71 9.36
CA VAL A 359 31.21 -2.76 8.31
C VAL A 359 32.51 -2.27 8.94
N THR A 360 33.56 -3.10 8.87
CA THR A 360 34.89 -2.85 9.45
C THR A 360 35.94 -2.62 8.39
#